data_AF-A0A960XJG6-F1
#
_entry.id   AF-A0A960XJG6-F1
#
_cell.length_a   1.000
_cell.length_b   1.000
_cell.length_c   1.000
_cell.angle_alpha   90.00
_cell.angle_beta   90.00
_cell.angle_gamma   90.00
#
_symmetry.space_group_name_H-M   'P 1'
#
loop_
_entity.id
_entity.type
_entity.pdbx_description
1 polymer ?
#
loop_
_entity_poly.entity_id
_entity_poly.type
_entity_poly.pdbx_seq_one_letter_code
_entity_poly.pdbx_strand_id
1 'polypeptide(L)'
;NVFVVPRRLLRENSYVLTVDDENRLRRKTVELVWQNDNAIVVEEGLSHGDRICLTDVPYALESLPVEPTEVEHLPFEVQKVDVQEVIARRPAPTAGGGGAGGFLSQMLSAIPADKPIPADLKAKVDSIIASGDRTQMRPVMQELRAWAESQGIELPAPGGRPGGGGGGRG
;
A
#
# COMPACT_ATOMS: atom_id res chain seq x y z
N ASN A 1 7.94 -7.26 0.65
CA ASN A 1 8.35 -8.23 -0.38
C ASN A 1 7.54 -7.94 -1.61
N VAL A 2 8.14 -8.05 -2.80
CA VAL A 2 7.44 -7.77 -4.05
C VAL A 2 7.58 -8.96 -4.98
N PHE A 3 6.48 -9.37 -5.60
CA PHE A 3 6.40 -10.57 -6.42
C PHE A 3 6.05 -10.22 -7.85
N VAL A 4 6.76 -10.81 -8.80
CA VAL A 4 6.41 -10.74 -10.23
C VAL A 4 5.61 -11.98 -10.58
N VAL A 5 4.38 -11.79 -11.02
CA VAL A 5 3.45 -12.87 -11.35
C VAL A 5 2.97 -12.68 -12.79
N PRO A 6 2.80 -13.74 -13.58
CA PRO A 6 2.21 -13.63 -14.91
C PRO A 6 0.81 -13.02 -14.86
N ARG A 7 0.52 -12.05 -15.74
CA ARG A 7 -0.77 -11.35 -15.76
C ARG A 7 -1.96 -12.29 -15.93
N ARG A 8 -1.79 -13.37 -16.71
CA ARG A 8 -2.83 -14.39 -16.95
C ARG A 8 -3.35 -15.08 -15.67
N LEU A 9 -2.62 -15.01 -14.56
CA LEU A 9 -3.02 -15.60 -13.29
C LEU A 9 -3.90 -14.64 -12.46
N LEU A 10 -3.90 -13.34 -12.81
CA LEU A 10 -4.76 -12.33 -12.20
C LEU A 10 -6.18 -12.48 -12.71
N ARG A 11 -7.13 -12.59 -11.80
CA ARG A 11 -8.56 -12.68 -12.07
C ARG A 11 -9.27 -11.43 -11.60
N GLU A 12 -10.24 -10.99 -12.39
CA GLU A 12 -11.09 -9.83 -12.10
C GLU A 12 -10.29 -8.59 -11.68
N ASN A 13 -9.04 -8.49 -12.18
CA ASN A 13 -8.08 -7.44 -11.86
C ASN A 13 -7.84 -7.21 -10.34
N SER A 14 -8.06 -8.22 -9.49
CA SER A 14 -8.04 -8.05 -8.02
C SER A 14 -7.52 -9.25 -7.22
N TYR A 15 -7.60 -10.48 -7.73
CA TYR A 15 -7.18 -11.66 -6.97
C TYR A 15 -6.47 -12.70 -7.83
N VAL A 16 -5.69 -13.56 -7.17
CA VAL A 16 -5.14 -14.78 -7.76
C VAL A 16 -5.73 -16.01 -7.06
N LEU A 17 -5.60 -17.18 -7.70
CA LEU A 17 -5.94 -18.45 -7.07
C LEU A 17 -4.70 -19.06 -6.44
N THR A 18 -4.82 -19.45 -5.18
CA THR A 18 -3.80 -20.19 -4.43
C THR A 18 -4.33 -21.52 -3.95
N VAL A 19 -3.44 -22.47 -3.69
CA VAL A 19 -3.76 -23.76 -3.08
C VAL A 19 -3.26 -23.75 -1.64
N ASP A 20 -4.14 -24.00 -0.69
CA ASP A 20 -3.78 -24.10 0.73
C ASP A 20 -3.25 -25.50 1.10
N ASP A 21 -2.79 -25.65 2.34
CA ASP A 21 -2.19 -26.88 2.87
C ASP A 21 -3.14 -28.08 2.89
N GLU A 22 -4.45 -27.84 2.81
CA GLU A 22 -5.47 -28.88 2.66
C GLU A 22 -5.79 -29.21 1.19
N ASN A 23 -4.97 -28.70 0.26
CA ASN A 23 -5.17 -28.80 -1.18
C ASN A 23 -6.53 -28.26 -1.64
N ARG A 24 -6.91 -27.09 -1.11
CA ARG A 24 -8.13 -26.38 -1.52
C ARG A 24 -7.79 -25.08 -2.23
N LEU A 25 -8.58 -24.74 -3.25
CA LEU A 25 -8.49 -23.45 -3.92
C LEU A 25 -8.98 -22.33 -3.02
N ARG A 26 -8.17 -21.28 -2.93
CA ARG A 26 -8.46 -20.04 -2.19
C ARG A 26 -8.31 -18.86 -3.11
N ARG A 27 -9.25 -17.91 -3.02
CA ARG A 27 -9.11 -16.61 -3.66
C ARG A 27 -8.30 -15.69 -2.77
N LYS A 28 -7.15 -15.24 -3.27
CA LYS A 28 -6.26 -14.34 -2.53
C LYS A 28 -6.23 -12.99 -3.22
N THR A 29 -6.85 -11.98 -2.59
CA THR A 29 -6.81 -10.59 -3.05
C THR A 29 -5.38 -10.07 -3.01
N VAL A 30 -4.96 -9.38 -4.06
CA VAL A 30 -3.60 -8.85 -4.20
C VAL A 30 -3.62 -7.37 -4.49
N GLU A 31 -2.65 -6.64 -3.94
CA GLU A 31 -2.43 -5.24 -4.27
C GLU A 31 -1.34 -5.11 -5.33
N LEU A 32 -1.70 -4.47 -6.45
CA LEU A 32 -0.85 -4.32 -7.62
C LEU A 32 -0.18 -2.95 -7.62
N VAL A 33 1.14 -2.93 -7.80
CA VAL A 33 1.88 -1.67 -8.00
C VAL A 33 2.12 -1.36 -9.47
N TRP A 34 2.12 -2.39 -10.31
CA TRP A 34 2.34 -2.25 -11.74
C TRP A 34 1.81 -3.46 -12.51
N GLN A 35 1.47 -3.23 -13.78
CA GLN A 35 1.04 -4.26 -14.70
C GLN A 35 1.40 -3.88 -16.13
N ASN A 36 1.74 -4.88 -16.95
CA ASN A 36 1.78 -4.79 -18.41
C ASN A 36 1.01 -5.99 -19.01
N ASP A 37 1.07 -6.19 -20.32
CA ASP A 37 0.31 -7.27 -20.98
C ASP A 37 0.74 -8.69 -20.57
N ASN A 38 1.95 -8.86 -20.02
CA ASN A 38 2.55 -10.18 -19.75
C ASN A 38 2.64 -10.50 -18.25
N ALA A 39 2.86 -9.49 -17.42
CA ALA A 39 3.22 -9.62 -16.01
C ALA A 39 2.56 -8.54 -15.15
N ILE A 40 2.40 -8.87 -13.89
CA ILE A 40 1.94 -8.00 -12.83
C ILE A 40 2.98 -8.00 -11.71
N VAL A 41 3.09 -6.88 -11.01
CA VAL A 41 3.96 -6.71 -9.85
C VAL A 41 3.05 -6.51 -8.64
N VAL A 42 3.14 -7.45 -7.70
CA VAL A 42 2.32 -7.54 -6.49
C VAL A 42 3.13 -7.09 -5.28
N GLU A 43 2.63 -6.09 -4.56
CA GLU A 43 3.23 -5.56 -3.33
C GLU A 43 2.66 -6.23 -2.08
N GLU A 44 1.35 -6.48 -2.06
CA GLU A 44 0.66 -7.10 -0.92
C GLU A 44 -0.27 -8.23 -1.33
N GLY A 45 -0.58 -9.12 -0.38
CA GLY A 45 -1.48 -10.24 -0.59
C GLY A 45 -0.80 -11.55 -1.01
N LEU A 46 0.51 -11.56 -1.24
CA LEU A 46 1.31 -12.78 -1.47
C LEU A 46 2.43 -12.93 -0.45
N SER A 47 2.75 -14.17 -0.13
CA SER A 47 3.80 -14.57 0.81
C SER A 47 4.74 -15.57 0.17
N HIS A 48 6.01 -15.59 0.62
CA HIS A 48 6.92 -16.67 0.23
C HIS A 48 6.36 -18.02 0.67
N GLY A 49 6.38 -19.00 -0.24
CA GLY A 49 5.81 -20.33 -0.02
C GLY A 49 4.37 -20.49 -0.49
N ASP A 50 3.68 -19.41 -0.90
CA ASP A 50 2.35 -19.53 -1.49
C ASP A 50 2.38 -20.37 -2.78
N ARG A 51 1.48 -21.37 -2.87
CA ARG A 51 1.28 -22.17 -4.07
C ARG A 51 0.24 -21.50 -4.97
N ILE A 52 0.68 -20.84 -6.04
CA ILE A 52 -0.19 -20.18 -7.01
C ILE A 52 -0.68 -21.20 -8.05
N CYS A 53 -1.99 -21.19 -8.32
CA CYS A 53 -2.59 -22.02 -9.35
C CYS A 53 -2.26 -21.49 -10.74
N LEU A 54 -1.54 -22.26 -11.54
CA LEU A 54 -1.15 -21.90 -12.92
C LEU A 54 -2.22 -22.28 -13.96
N THR A 55 -3.08 -23.24 -13.61
CA THR A 55 -4.14 -23.75 -14.48
C THR A 55 -5.33 -22.80 -14.46
N ASP A 56 -5.90 -22.54 -15.63
CA ASP A 56 -7.16 -21.80 -15.67
C ASP A 56 -8.31 -22.71 -15.24
N VAL A 57 -8.84 -22.46 -14.04
CA VAL A 57 -10.01 -23.16 -13.49
C VAL A 57 -11.25 -22.29 -13.70
N PRO A 58 -12.09 -22.57 -14.71
CA PRO A 58 -13.35 -21.84 -14.89
C PRO A 58 -14.25 -22.07 -13.67
N TYR A 59 -14.92 -21.01 -13.21
CA TYR A 59 -15.81 -21.07 -12.04
C TYR A 59 -15.15 -21.59 -10.75
N ALA A 60 -13.89 -21.24 -10.51
CA ALA A 60 -13.18 -21.58 -9.27
C ALA A 60 -13.96 -21.14 -8.02
N LEU A 61 -14.62 -22.10 -7.37
CA LEU A 61 -15.32 -21.90 -6.11
C LEU A 61 -14.32 -21.86 -4.97
N GLU A 62 -14.65 -21.08 -3.93
CA GLU A 62 -13.88 -21.07 -2.70
C GLU A 62 -13.87 -22.49 -2.08
N SER A 63 -12.72 -22.91 -1.56
CA SER A 63 -12.52 -24.22 -0.91
C SER A 63 -12.71 -25.45 -1.82
N LEU A 64 -12.68 -25.27 -3.15
CA LEU A 64 -12.75 -26.37 -4.10
C LEU A 64 -11.54 -27.31 -3.91
N PRO A 65 -11.73 -28.61 -3.67
CA PRO A 65 -10.63 -29.56 -3.54
C PRO A 65 -9.92 -29.75 -4.88
N VAL A 66 -8.59 -29.80 -4.85
CA VAL A 66 -7.74 -29.98 -6.03
C VAL A 66 -6.62 -30.97 -5.74
N GLU A 67 -6.05 -31.54 -6.79
CA GLU A 67 -4.81 -32.32 -6.73
C GLU A 67 -3.69 -31.51 -7.38
N PRO A 68 -2.88 -30.76 -6.59
CA PRO A 68 -1.84 -29.92 -7.15
C PRO A 68 -0.70 -30.78 -7.72
N THR A 69 -0.25 -30.43 -8.92
CA THR A 69 1.02 -30.93 -9.48
C THR A 69 2.03 -29.79 -9.42
N GLU A 70 3.12 -30.00 -8.70
CA GLU A 70 4.22 -29.04 -8.66
C GLU A 70 4.97 -29.05 -9.99
N VAL A 71 5.31 -27.85 -10.48
CA VAL A 71 6.10 -27.69 -11.69
C VAL A 71 7.44 -27.09 -11.32
N GLU A 72 8.54 -27.79 -11.66
CA GLU A 72 9.91 -27.29 -11.42
C GLU A 72 10.22 -26.08 -12.30
N HIS A 73 9.57 -25.98 -13.46
CA HIS A 73 9.72 -24.91 -14.43
C HIS A 73 8.35 -24.39 -14.84
N LEU A 74 8.22 -23.06 -14.88
CA LEU A 74 7.00 -22.45 -15.38
C LEU A 74 6.84 -22.78 -16.87
N PRO A 75 5.65 -23.23 -17.31
CA PRO A 75 5.41 -23.63 -18.70
C PRO A 75 5.35 -22.44 -19.67
N PHE A 76 5.71 -21.24 -19.21
CA PHE A 76 5.71 -20.00 -19.95
C PHE A 76 6.87 -19.13 -19.50
N GLU A 77 7.31 -18.25 -20.40
CA GLU A 77 8.43 -17.35 -20.16
C GLU A 77 8.00 -16.21 -19.24
N VAL A 78 8.69 -16.04 -18.11
CA VAL A 78 8.47 -14.90 -17.21
C VAL A 78 9.39 -13.77 -17.61
N GLN A 79 8.81 -12.65 -18.02
CA GLN A 79 9.59 -11.43 -18.25
C GLN A 79 10.25 -11.01 -16.93
N LYS A 80 11.58 -10.89 -16.95
CA LYS A 80 12.33 -10.31 -15.84
C LYS A 80 12.02 -8.82 -15.80
N VAL A 81 11.09 -8.45 -14.93
CA VAL A 81 10.79 -7.06 -14.63
C VAL A 81 11.78 -6.61 -13.55
N ASP A 82 12.50 -5.52 -13.81
CA ASP A 82 13.30 -4.88 -12.76
C ASP A 82 12.35 -4.22 -11.76
N VAL A 83 12.13 -4.91 -10.65
CA VAL A 83 11.22 -4.51 -9.59
C VAL A 83 11.65 -3.17 -8.98
N GLN A 84 12.96 -2.91 -8.87
CA GLN A 84 13.46 -1.66 -8.29
C GLN A 84 13.16 -0.47 -9.20
N GLU A 85 13.31 -0.65 -10.51
CA GLU A 85 12.99 0.40 -11.48
C GLU A 85 11.47 0.70 -11.53
N VAL A 86 10.63 -0.33 -11.43
CA VAL A 86 9.18 -0.17 -11.37
C VAL A 86 8.75 0.58 -10.11
N ILE A 87 9.32 0.24 -8.95
CA ILE A 87 9.05 0.94 -7.69
C ILE A 87 9.55 2.39 -7.78
N ALA A 88 10.75 2.62 -8.34
CA ALA A 88 11.33 3.95 -8.47
C ALA A 88 10.54 4.88 -9.42
N ARG A 89 9.83 4.30 -10.40
CA ARG A 89 8.96 5.05 -11.33
C ARG A 89 7.55 5.27 -10.77
N ARG A 90 7.21 4.71 -9.61
CA ARG A 90 5.93 5.01 -8.94
C ARG A 90 5.97 6.51 -8.59
N PRO A 91 4.99 7.32 -9.04
CA PRO A 91 4.86 8.66 -8.50
C PRO A 91 4.76 8.50 -6.98
N ALA A 92 5.59 9.23 -6.24
CA ALA A 92 5.51 9.26 -4.78
C ALA A 92 4.03 9.43 -4.39
N PRO A 93 3.55 8.75 -3.33
CA PRO A 93 2.16 8.86 -2.91
C PRO A 93 1.81 10.34 -2.91
N THR A 94 0.90 10.73 -3.79
CA THR A 94 0.63 12.13 -4.04
C THR A 94 0.24 12.73 -2.69
N ALA A 95 1.02 13.70 -2.21
CA ALA A 95 0.75 14.45 -0.99
C ALA A 95 -0.51 15.35 -1.13
N GLY A 96 -1.47 14.95 -1.96
CA GLY A 96 -2.69 15.66 -2.30
C GLY A 96 -3.73 14.67 -2.76
N GLY A 97 -4.49 14.11 -1.83
CA GLY A 97 -5.52 13.13 -2.15
C GLY A 97 -6.26 12.55 -0.95
N GLY A 98 -6.92 13.39 -0.14
CA GLY A 98 -8.13 13.00 0.61
C GLY A 98 -8.05 11.90 1.67
N GLY A 99 -6.86 11.46 2.09
CA GLY A 99 -6.67 10.50 3.18
C GLY A 99 -6.02 11.13 4.41
N ALA A 100 -6.22 10.53 5.59
CA ALA A 100 -5.61 10.93 6.87
C ALA A 100 -4.09 11.22 6.80
N GLY A 101 -3.35 10.56 5.90
CA GLY A 101 -1.93 10.82 5.66
C GLY A 101 -1.61 12.17 4.99
N GLY A 102 -2.52 12.72 4.17
CA GLY A 102 -2.32 14.03 3.52
C GLY A 102 -2.36 15.18 4.52
N PHE A 103 -3.27 15.09 5.50
CA PHE A 103 -3.37 16.08 6.58
C PHE A 103 -2.19 15.98 7.56
N LEU A 104 -1.76 14.76 7.93
CA LEU A 104 -0.56 14.55 8.76
C LEU A 104 0.70 15.12 8.09
N SER A 105 0.87 14.89 6.79
CA SER A 105 1.98 15.44 6.01
C SER A 105 1.96 16.98 5.96
N GLN A 106 0.79 17.58 5.75
CA GLN A 106 0.61 19.04 5.80
C GLN A 106 0.90 19.62 7.20
N MET A 107 0.62 18.87 8.25
CA MET A 107 0.88 19.30 9.62
C MET A 107 2.37 19.19 9.97
N LEU A 108 3.03 18.12 9.52
CA LEU A 108 4.48 17.94 9.67
C LEU A 108 5.27 19.01 8.91
N SER A 109 4.78 19.46 7.73
CA SER A 109 5.42 20.55 6.98
C SER A 109 5.24 21.93 7.60
N ALA A 110 4.28 22.12 8.50
CA ALA A 110 4.10 23.34 9.29
C ALA A 110 5.08 23.42 10.49
N ILE A 111 5.74 22.30 10.84
CA ILE A 111 6.75 22.27 11.90
C ILE A 111 8.09 22.73 11.30
N PRO A 112 8.68 23.83 11.80
CA PRO A 112 9.99 24.27 11.34
C PRO A 112 11.05 23.20 11.65
N ALA A 113 11.92 22.92 10.66
CA ALA A 113 12.99 21.92 10.75
C ALA A 113 13.99 22.15 11.91
N ASP A 114 13.94 23.33 12.54
CA ASP A 114 14.75 23.74 13.68
C ASP A 114 14.31 23.07 15.00
N LYS A 115 13.08 22.53 15.08
CA LYS A 115 12.53 21.91 16.29
C LYS A 115 12.14 20.45 16.06
N PRO A 116 13.01 19.48 16.42
CA PRO A 116 12.72 18.08 16.21
C PRO A 116 11.57 17.63 17.13
N ILE A 117 10.58 16.98 16.53
CA ILE A 117 9.53 16.27 17.24
C ILE A 117 10.18 15.20 18.13
N PRO A 118 9.71 14.96 19.36
CA PRO A 118 10.20 13.88 20.21
C PRO A 118 10.20 12.55 19.46
N ALA A 119 11.28 11.77 19.59
CA ALA A 119 11.44 10.50 18.87
C ALA A 119 10.27 9.55 19.08
N ASP A 120 9.71 9.53 20.30
CA ASP A 120 8.53 8.74 20.67
C ASP A 120 7.28 9.13 19.88
N LEU A 121 7.08 10.43 19.65
CA LEU A 121 5.96 10.96 18.87
C LEU A 121 6.14 10.69 17.37
N LYS A 122 7.35 10.87 16.86
CA LYS A 122 7.68 10.56 15.48
C LYS A 122 7.44 9.09 15.16
N ALA A 123 7.89 8.18 16.03
CA ALA A 123 7.68 6.74 15.88
C ALA A 123 6.20 6.36 15.89
N LYS A 124 5.40 6.95 16.78
CA LYS A 124 3.94 6.76 16.81
C LYS A 124 3.28 7.22 15.50
N VAL A 125 3.66 8.39 14.97
CA VAL A 125 3.12 8.90 13.69
C VAL A 125 3.53 8.00 12.51
N ASP A 126 4.81 7.63 12.42
CA ASP A 126 5.31 6.75 11.37
C ASP A 126 4.61 5.38 11.41
N SER A 127 4.36 4.83 12.61
CA SER A 127 3.61 3.57 12.78
C SER A 127 2.14 3.66 12.35
N ILE A 128 1.50 4.82 12.53
CA ILE A 128 0.11 5.03 12.12
C ILE A 128 0.03 5.18 10.60
N ILE A 129 1.00 5.87 10.00
CA ILE A 129 1.11 5.99 8.55
C ILE A 129 1.35 4.62 7.92
N ALA A 130 2.21 3.79 8.53
CA ALA A 130 2.53 2.45 8.05
C ALA A 130 1.40 1.42 8.29
N SER A 131 0.67 1.52 9.41
CA SER A 131 -0.41 0.57 9.76
C SER A 131 -1.79 0.97 9.20
N GLY A 132 -1.99 2.23 8.84
CA GLY A 132 -3.28 2.75 8.42
C GLY A 132 -4.35 2.79 9.53
N ASP A 133 -3.99 2.53 10.79
CA ASP A 133 -4.92 2.48 11.91
C ASP A 133 -5.38 3.88 12.35
N ARG A 134 -6.58 4.25 11.89
CA ARG A 134 -7.19 5.55 12.17
C ARG A 134 -7.66 5.73 13.62
N THR A 135 -7.74 4.66 14.41
CA THR A 135 -8.20 4.72 15.81
C THR A 135 -7.10 5.25 16.72
N GLN A 136 -5.86 4.86 16.45
CA GLN A 136 -4.65 5.31 17.17
C GLN A 136 -4.25 6.75 16.80
N MET A 137 -4.79 7.30 15.72
CA MET A 137 -4.50 8.66 15.28
C MET A 137 -4.97 9.74 16.27
N ARG A 138 -6.15 9.60 16.87
CA ARG A 138 -6.71 10.62 17.77
C ARG A 138 -5.81 10.95 18.98
N PRO A 139 -5.33 9.98 19.77
CA PRO A 139 -4.46 10.28 20.92
C PRO A 139 -3.11 10.86 20.49
N VAL A 140 -2.50 10.33 19.43
CA VAL A 140 -1.21 10.82 18.92
C VAL A 140 -1.31 12.26 18.41
N MET A 141 -2.43 12.62 17.78
CA MET A 141 -2.69 14.00 17.34
C MET A 141 -2.84 14.99 18.50
N GLN A 142 -3.39 14.56 19.63
CA GLN A 142 -3.49 15.40 20.84
C GLN A 142 -2.12 15.63 21.47
N GLU A 143 -1.31 14.58 21.57
CA GLU A 143 0.06 14.68 22.07
C GLU A 143 0.94 15.58 21.18
N LEU A 144 0.85 15.40 19.85
CA LEU A 144 1.61 16.19 18.89
C LEU A 144 1.22 17.67 18.92
N ARG A 145 -0.08 17.97 19.11
CA ARG A 145 -0.56 19.34 19.27
C ARG A 145 -0.10 19.97 20.57
N ALA A 146 -0.22 19.26 21.71
CA ALA A 146 0.24 19.76 22.99
C ALA A 146 1.74 20.05 22.99
N TRP A 147 2.53 19.19 22.32
CA TRP A 147 3.94 19.46 22.08
C TRP A 147 4.16 20.70 21.21
N ALA A 148 3.46 20.82 20.08
CA ALA A 148 3.61 21.97 19.18
C ALA A 148 3.23 23.29 19.86
N GLU A 149 2.15 23.31 20.64
CA GLU A 149 1.75 24.45 21.48
C GLU A 149 2.84 24.81 22.50
N SER A 150 3.47 23.81 23.15
CA SER A 150 4.61 24.04 24.04
C SER A 150 5.82 24.68 23.34
N GLN A 151 5.94 24.45 22.03
CA GLN A 151 7.00 24.99 21.19
C GLN A 151 6.60 26.31 20.51
N GLY A 152 5.40 26.82 20.75
CA GLY A 152 4.86 28.01 20.08
C GLY A 152 4.55 27.78 18.59
N ILE A 153 4.32 26.53 18.18
CA ILE A 153 4.00 26.14 16.80
C ILE A 153 2.49 25.92 16.72
N GLU A 154 1.80 26.72 15.92
CA GLU A 154 0.37 26.55 15.67
C GLU A 154 0.14 25.53 14.54
N LEU A 155 -0.52 24.41 14.86
CA LEU A 155 -0.80 23.36 13.89
C LEU A 155 -2.20 23.52 13.29
N PRO A 156 -2.37 23.35 11.96
CA PRO A 156 -3.67 23.45 11.32
C PRO A 156 -4.67 22.43 11.89
N ALA A 157 -5.94 22.81 12.01
CA ALA A 157 -6.99 21.91 12.47
C ALA A 157 -7.46 20.96 11.35
N PRO A 158 -7.77 19.69 11.67
CA PRO A 158 -8.35 18.77 10.69
C PRO A 158 -9.71 19.30 10.24
N GLY A 159 -9.85 19.63 8.96
CA GLY A 159 -11.12 20.06 8.36
C GLY A 159 -11.15 21.50 7.81
N GLY A 160 -10.05 22.26 7.85
CA GLY A 160 -9.95 23.50 7.09
C GLY A 160 -9.80 23.22 5.59
N ARG A 161 -10.85 23.46 4.80
CA ARG A 161 -10.74 23.53 3.33
C ARG A 161 -9.59 24.49 2.98
N PRO A 162 -8.66 24.15 2.08
CA PRO A 162 -7.67 25.12 1.61
C PRO A 162 -8.44 26.26 0.93
N GLY A 163 -8.36 27.45 1.50
CA GLY A 163 -8.86 28.66 0.85
C GLY A 163 -8.19 28.78 -0.52
N GLY A 164 -9.02 28.82 -1.57
CA GLY A 164 -8.55 29.04 -2.93
C GLY A 164 -7.88 30.40 -3.04
N GLY A 165 -6.55 30.40 -3.02
CA GLY A 165 -5.72 31.52 -3.48
C GLY A 165 -5.81 31.62 -5.00
N GLY A 166 -6.91 32.20 -5.50
CA GLY A 166 -7.07 32.61 -6.88
C GLY A 166 -6.34 33.93 -7.09
N GLY A 167 -5.16 33.86 -7.69
CA GLY A 167 -4.30 35.00 -7.98
C GLY A 167 -4.95 36.05 -8.86
N GLY A 168 -4.47 37.28 -8.68
CA GLY A 168 -4.72 38.38 -9.59
C GLY A 168 -4.32 38.03 -11.02
N ARG A 169 -5.18 38.41 -11.95
CA ARG A 169 -4.81 38.69 -13.33
C ARG A 169 -5.14 40.15 -13.56
N GLY A 170 -4.13 40.89 -14.02
CA GLY A 170 -4.32 42.22 -14.58
C GLY A 170 -5.05 42.20 -15.92
#